data_AF-A0A4R4KLA3-F1
#
_entry.id   AF-A0A4R4KLA3-F1
#
_cell.length_a   1.000
_cell.length_b   1.000
_cell.length_c   1.000
_cell.angle_alpha   90.00
_cell.angle_beta   90.00
_cell.angle_gamma   90.00
#
_symmetry.space_group_name_H-M   'P 1'
#
loop_
_entity.id
_entity.type
_entity.pdbx_description
1 polymer ?
#
loop_
_entity_poly.entity_id
_entity_poly.type
_entity_poly.pdbx_seq_one_letter_code
_entity_poly.pdbx_strand_id
1 'polypeptide(L)'
;MVKELQNRNTPVTGIGIQAHEPRDMWFSPVEVVSTFDKYQELGLPLHITEFTPQSSGKAITGGWREGVWTEEAQAEFAEQFYTLAFGYPSMVSIHWWGLSDRMIWLKGGGLLDKDFNPKPVYRRLVKLIKNDWMTKNLTVRTDKNGQVKFRGFSGDYKLLLTKPDGTKQTFTTHVTEKVINNQAFTTN
;
A
#
# COMPACT_ATOMS: atom_id res chain seq x y z
N MET A 1 -9.98 -21.28 14.64
CA MET A 1 -9.17 -22.11 13.71
C MET A 1 -7.69 -21.75 13.76
N VAL A 2 -7.25 -20.55 13.36
CA VAL A 2 -5.79 -20.22 13.32
C VAL A 2 -5.10 -20.36 14.68
N LYS A 3 -5.69 -19.85 15.77
CA LYS A 3 -5.19 -20.06 17.15
C LYS A 3 -5.00 -21.54 17.49
N GLU A 4 -5.92 -22.40 17.03
CA GLU A 4 -5.84 -23.85 17.26
C GLU A 4 -4.71 -24.50 16.45
N LEU A 5 -4.50 -24.07 15.21
CA LEU A 5 -3.36 -24.53 14.40
C LEU A 5 -2.02 -24.13 15.06
N GLN A 6 -1.92 -22.90 15.58
CA GLN A 6 -0.76 -22.44 16.33
C GLN A 6 -0.55 -23.27 17.61
N ASN A 7 -1.61 -23.54 18.38
CA ASN A 7 -1.53 -24.39 19.58
C ASN A 7 -1.04 -25.81 19.30
N ARG A 8 -1.30 -26.32 18.08
CA ARG A 8 -0.83 -27.64 17.62
C ARG A 8 0.54 -27.61 16.98
N ASN A 9 1.29 -26.50 17.07
CA ASN A 9 2.57 -26.29 16.41
C ASN A 9 2.51 -26.49 14.87
N THR A 10 1.37 -26.20 14.25
CA THR A 10 1.26 -26.21 12.78
C THR A 10 1.98 -24.99 12.21
N PRO A 11 2.79 -25.11 11.14
CA PRO A 11 3.60 -24.02 10.59
C PRO A 11 2.75 -23.02 9.77
N VAL A 12 1.85 -22.30 10.43
CA VAL A 12 1.10 -21.20 9.82
C VAL A 12 1.97 -19.96 9.79
N THR A 13 2.18 -19.38 8.60
CA THR A 13 3.14 -18.28 8.39
C THR A 13 2.50 -16.94 8.01
N GLY A 14 1.18 -16.91 7.79
CA GLY A 14 0.49 -15.70 7.36
C GLY A 14 -1.02 -15.90 7.26
N ILE A 15 -1.73 -14.81 7.09
CA ILE A 15 -3.19 -14.78 6.94
C ILE A 15 -3.54 -14.10 5.62
N GLY A 16 -4.22 -14.83 4.75
CA GLY A 16 -4.81 -14.29 3.52
C GLY A 16 -6.22 -13.77 3.78
N ILE A 17 -6.47 -12.51 3.42
CA ILE A 17 -7.79 -11.88 3.43
C ILE A 17 -8.15 -11.58 1.98
N GLN A 18 -9.21 -12.17 1.46
CA GLN A 18 -9.59 -11.98 0.07
C GLN A 18 -10.08 -10.56 -0.21
N ALA A 19 -10.88 -9.99 0.71
CA ALA A 19 -11.36 -8.60 0.65
C ALA A 19 -12.21 -8.23 -0.58
N HIS A 20 -13.03 -9.15 -1.09
CA HIS A 20 -13.98 -8.89 -2.19
C HIS A 20 -15.46 -9.11 -1.84
N GLU A 21 -15.78 -9.60 -0.63
CA GLU A 21 -17.17 -9.74 -0.15
C GLU A 21 -17.40 -8.97 1.17
N PRO A 22 -18.61 -8.41 1.40
CA PRO A 22 -19.73 -8.33 0.47
C PRO A 22 -19.47 -7.37 -0.71
N ARG A 23 -19.62 -7.84 -1.96
CA ARG A 23 -19.14 -7.14 -3.18
C ARG A 23 -19.78 -5.79 -3.49
N ASP A 24 -20.99 -5.58 -3.00
CA ASP A 24 -21.75 -4.34 -3.22
C ASP A 24 -21.53 -3.34 -2.06
N MET A 25 -20.80 -3.73 -1.00
CA MET A 25 -20.55 -2.92 0.19
C MET A 25 -19.32 -2.04 0.04
N TRP A 26 -19.43 -0.76 0.42
CA TRP A 26 -18.26 0.07 0.68
C TRP A 26 -17.79 -0.17 2.10
N PHE A 27 -16.67 -0.86 2.25
CA PHE A 27 -16.13 -1.16 3.58
C PHE A 27 -15.80 0.13 4.33
N SER A 28 -16.32 0.28 5.54
CA SER A 28 -15.96 1.39 6.41
C SER A 28 -14.47 1.31 6.76
N PRO A 29 -13.71 2.42 6.69
CA PRO A 29 -12.35 2.49 7.21
C PRO A 29 -12.20 1.96 8.64
N VAL A 30 -13.18 2.26 9.50
CA VAL A 30 -13.16 1.86 10.91
C VAL A 30 -13.28 0.34 11.03
N GLU A 31 -14.18 -0.27 10.26
CA GLU A 31 -14.36 -1.72 10.24
C GLU A 31 -13.17 -2.45 9.61
N VAL A 32 -12.57 -1.88 8.56
CA VAL A 32 -11.36 -2.41 7.92
C VAL A 32 -10.21 -2.44 8.93
N VAL A 33 -9.94 -1.32 9.61
CA VAL A 33 -8.88 -1.25 10.63
C VAL A 33 -9.18 -2.18 11.81
N SER A 34 -10.42 -2.19 12.33
CA SER A 34 -10.82 -3.11 13.40
C SER A 34 -10.65 -4.58 13.01
N THR A 35 -10.87 -4.91 11.74
CA THR A 35 -10.64 -6.26 11.21
C THR A 35 -9.14 -6.59 11.18
N PHE A 36 -8.31 -5.65 10.73
CA PHE A 36 -6.86 -5.83 10.77
C PHE A 36 -6.34 -5.99 12.21
N ASP A 37 -6.85 -5.22 13.17
CA ASP A 37 -6.48 -5.31 14.60
C ASP A 37 -6.75 -6.70 15.15
N LYS A 38 -7.94 -7.26 14.87
CA LYS A 38 -8.31 -8.61 15.29
C LYS A 38 -7.36 -9.69 14.74
N TYR A 39 -6.90 -9.55 13.50
CA TYR A 39 -5.97 -10.51 12.91
C TYR A 39 -4.53 -10.27 13.36
N GLN A 40 -4.15 -9.02 13.65
CA GLN A 40 -2.83 -8.68 14.20
C GLN A 40 -2.57 -9.38 15.55
N GLU A 41 -3.60 -9.61 16.36
CA GLU A 41 -3.49 -10.38 17.63
C GLU A 41 -2.89 -11.78 17.45
N LEU A 42 -2.92 -12.34 16.24
CA LEU A 42 -2.37 -13.66 15.94
C LEU A 42 -0.84 -13.62 15.69
N GLY A 43 -0.24 -12.43 15.63
CA GLY A 43 1.19 -12.25 15.42
C GLY A 43 1.69 -12.69 14.04
N LEU A 44 0.79 -12.78 13.06
CA LEU A 44 1.08 -13.24 11.70
C LEU A 44 1.02 -12.08 10.70
N PRO A 45 1.86 -12.10 9.64
CA PRO A 45 1.73 -11.20 8.50
C PRO A 45 0.35 -11.31 7.83
N LEU A 46 -0.19 -10.15 7.44
CA LEU A 46 -1.46 -10.05 6.72
C LEU A 46 -1.21 -9.82 5.24
N HIS A 47 -1.97 -10.54 4.42
CA HIS A 47 -1.94 -10.44 2.97
C HIS A 47 -3.35 -10.17 2.47
N ILE A 48 -3.56 -9.04 1.79
CA ILE A 48 -4.75 -8.89 0.95
C ILE A 48 -4.49 -9.65 -0.34
N THR A 49 -5.34 -10.64 -0.64
CA THR A 49 -5.07 -11.65 -1.67
C THR A 49 -5.89 -11.49 -2.93
N GLU A 50 -7.09 -10.92 -2.84
CA GLU A 50 -8.05 -10.89 -3.95
C GLU A 50 -8.88 -9.60 -3.98
N PHE A 51 -8.27 -8.45 -3.67
CA PHE A 51 -9.00 -7.19 -3.63
C PHE A 51 -9.60 -6.88 -5.01
N THR A 52 -10.93 -6.82 -5.08
CA THR A 52 -11.67 -6.70 -6.34
C THR A 52 -12.84 -5.73 -6.19
N PRO A 53 -12.60 -4.42 -6.07
CA PRO A 53 -13.70 -3.46 -6.04
C PRO A 53 -14.29 -3.34 -7.44
N GLN A 54 -15.61 -3.28 -7.53
CA GLN A 54 -16.33 -3.25 -8.81
C GLN A 54 -16.60 -1.82 -9.32
N SER A 55 -16.98 -1.72 -10.59
CA SER A 55 -17.57 -0.53 -11.20
C SER A 55 -18.82 -0.89 -12.03
N SER A 56 -19.69 -1.76 -11.50
CA SER A 56 -20.77 -2.38 -12.29
C SER A 56 -22.03 -1.51 -12.47
N GLY A 57 -22.10 -0.36 -11.80
CA GLY A 57 -23.27 0.54 -11.76
C GLY A 57 -24.30 0.20 -10.67
N LYS A 58 -24.07 -0.84 -9.86
CA LYS A 58 -24.95 -1.19 -8.73
C LYS A 58 -24.92 -0.14 -7.62
N ALA A 59 -25.98 -0.10 -6.82
CA ALA A 59 -26.03 0.70 -5.59
C ALA A 59 -24.94 0.25 -4.59
N ILE A 60 -24.33 1.22 -3.92
CA ILE A 60 -23.36 0.98 -2.86
C ILE A 60 -24.13 0.71 -1.56
N THR A 61 -23.70 -0.31 -0.83
CA THR A 61 -24.28 -0.73 0.46
C THR A 61 -23.27 -0.56 1.61
N GLY A 62 -23.69 -0.84 2.85
CA GLY A 62 -22.83 -0.74 4.05
C GLY A 62 -22.93 0.57 4.81
N GLY A 63 -23.64 1.58 4.28
CA GLY A 63 -23.97 2.82 5.00
C GLY A 63 -22.83 3.81 5.19
N TRP A 64 -21.57 3.44 4.91
CA TRP A 64 -20.43 4.38 5.01
C TRP A 64 -20.42 5.41 3.87
N ARG A 65 -20.76 4.98 2.66
CA ARG A 65 -20.76 5.80 1.44
C ARG A 65 -21.98 5.45 0.61
N GLU A 66 -22.74 6.46 0.21
CA GLU A 66 -23.95 6.31 -0.60
C GLU A 66 -23.65 6.45 -2.11
N GLY A 67 -24.62 6.09 -2.96
CA GLY A 67 -24.52 6.25 -4.42
C GLY A 67 -24.38 4.92 -5.15
N VAL A 68 -23.68 4.94 -6.30
CA VAL A 68 -23.48 3.76 -7.16
C VAL A 68 -22.00 3.49 -7.44
N TRP A 69 -21.68 2.25 -7.78
CA TRP A 69 -20.35 1.79 -8.18
C TRP A 69 -20.01 2.22 -9.62
N THR A 70 -19.56 3.47 -9.78
CA THR A 70 -18.91 3.97 -11.01
C THR A 70 -17.42 3.62 -11.04
N GLU A 71 -16.71 3.90 -12.14
CA GLU A 71 -15.25 3.74 -12.18
C GLU A 71 -14.52 4.72 -11.25
N GLU A 72 -15.06 5.93 -11.05
CA GLU A 72 -14.56 6.89 -10.08
C GLU A 72 -14.77 6.40 -8.65
N ALA A 73 -15.94 5.82 -8.36
CA ALA A 73 -16.23 5.21 -7.06
C ALA A 73 -15.28 4.04 -6.78
N GLN A 74 -14.99 3.22 -7.79
CA GLN A 74 -13.98 2.15 -7.71
C GLN A 74 -12.60 2.71 -7.36
N ALA A 75 -12.18 3.81 -8.01
CA ALA A 75 -10.89 4.44 -7.77
C ALA A 75 -10.77 5.05 -6.36
N GLU A 76 -11.82 5.72 -5.90
CA GLU A 76 -11.92 6.30 -4.56
C GLU A 76 -11.88 5.21 -3.47
N PHE A 77 -12.66 4.15 -3.63
CA PHE A 77 -12.66 3.04 -2.69
C PHE A 77 -11.31 2.32 -2.65
N ALA A 78 -10.70 2.10 -3.82
CA ALA A 78 -9.38 1.50 -3.91
C ALA A 78 -8.31 2.36 -3.22
N GLU A 79 -8.33 3.68 -3.40
CA GLU A 79 -7.42 4.58 -2.68
C GLU A 79 -7.60 4.49 -1.17
N GLN A 80 -8.86 4.54 -0.69
CA GLN A 80 -9.16 4.38 0.74
C GLN A 80 -8.57 3.07 1.27
N PHE A 81 -8.90 1.95 0.63
CA PHE A 81 -8.51 0.62 1.09
C PHE A 81 -6.99 0.42 1.01
N TYR A 82 -6.35 0.78 -0.12
CA TYR A 82 -4.90 0.69 -0.27
C TYR A 82 -4.17 1.57 0.74
N THR A 83 -4.66 2.78 1.03
CA THR A 83 -4.03 3.68 2.00
C THR A 83 -4.07 3.08 3.41
N LEU A 84 -5.22 2.54 3.81
CA LEU A 84 -5.37 1.87 5.11
C LEU A 84 -4.47 0.65 5.21
N ALA A 85 -4.50 -0.23 4.21
CA ALA A 85 -3.70 -1.44 4.19
C ALA A 85 -2.19 -1.13 4.13
N PHE A 86 -1.74 -0.20 3.28
CA PHE A 86 -0.34 0.20 3.18
C PHE A 86 0.19 0.82 4.48
N GLY A 87 -0.65 1.59 5.19
CA GLY A 87 -0.29 2.16 6.49
C GLY A 87 -0.32 1.16 7.65
N TYR A 88 -0.82 -0.05 7.45
CA TYR A 88 -1.07 -0.99 8.56
C TYR A 88 0.17 -1.83 8.89
N PRO A 89 0.62 -1.89 10.18
CA PRO A 89 1.93 -2.45 10.51
C PRO A 89 2.16 -3.90 10.11
N SER A 90 1.15 -4.76 10.22
CA SER A 90 1.26 -6.19 9.88
C SER A 90 0.96 -6.50 8.41
N MET A 91 0.60 -5.50 7.60
CA MET A 91 0.30 -5.71 6.19
C MET A 91 1.60 -5.83 5.38
N VAL A 92 1.75 -6.91 4.63
CA VAL A 92 2.97 -7.15 3.84
C VAL A 92 2.71 -7.29 2.33
N SER A 93 1.46 -7.48 1.91
CA SER A 93 1.11 -7.48 0.48
C SER A 93 -0.34 -7.11 0.23
N ILE A 94 -0.59 -6.45 -0.90
CA ILE A 94 -1.93 -6.18 -1.42
C ILE A 94 -1.99 -6.63 -2.87
N HIS A 95 -2.82 -7.64 -3.16
CA HIS A 95 -3.04 -8.15 -4.50
C HIS A 95 -4.41 -7.72 -5.03
N TRP A 96 -4.39 -7.13 -6.22
CA TRP A 96 -5.58 -6.86 -7.00
C TRP A 96 -5.95 -8.10 -7.82
N TRP A 97 -7.23 -8.49 -7.82
CA TRP A 97 -7.66 -9.67 -8.57
C TRP A 97 -8.23 -9.31 -9.94
N GLY A 98 -7.40 -9.48 -10.98
CA GLY A 98 -7.81 -9.30 -12.37
C GLY A 98 -7.35 -7.97 -12.97
N LEU A 99 -6.57 -8.05 -14.05
CA LEU A 99 -5.98 -6.88 -14.70
C LEU A 99 -7.01 -6.06 -15.50
N SER A 100 -7.88 -6.72 -16.27
CA SER A 100 -8.79 -6.10 -17.23
C SER A 100 -10.22 -6.61 -17.08
N ASP A 101 -11.19 -5.76 -17.41
CA ASP A 101 -12.62 -6.10 -17.46
C ASP A 101 -12.97 -7.15 -18.54
N ARG A 102 -12.05 -7.52 -19.44
CA ARG A 102 -12.31 -8.48 -20.53
C ARG A 102 -12.59 -9.91 -20.05
N MET A 103 -11.95 -10.36 -18.97
CA MET A 103 -12.03 -11.76 -18.48
C MET A 103 -12.11 -11.83 -16.95
N ILE A 104 -12.54 -10.76 -16.31
CA ILE A 104 -12.68 -10.73 -14.87
C ILE A 104 -13.99 -11.40 -14.43
N TRP A 105 -13.95 -12.10 -13.29
CA TRP A 105 -15.13 -12.77 -12.74
C TRP A 105 -16.18 -11.77 -12.19
N LEU A 106 -15.72 -10.63 -11.67
CA LEU A 106 -16.57 -9.56 -11.14
C LEU A 106 -16.67 -8.41 -12.15
N LYS A 107 -17.88 -8.17 -12.67
CA LYS A 107 -18.15 -7.10 -13.64
C LYS A 107 -17.59 -5.75 -13.16
N GLY A 108 -16.72 -5.15 -13.98
CA GLY A 108 -16.12 -3.85 -13.70
C GLY A 108 -15.00 -3.89 -12.64
N GLY A 109 -14.51 -5.06 -12.24
CA GLY A 109 -13.48 -5.19 -11.21
C GLY A 109 -12.05 -4.97 -11.70
N GLY A 110 -11.83 -4.79 -13.00
CA GLY A 110 -10.50 -4.63 -13.59
C GLY A 110 -9.88 -3.28 -13.27
N LEU A 111 -8.55 -3.22 -13.34
CA LEU A 111 -7.77 -1.98 -13.39
C LEU A 111 -7.83 -1.32 -14.77
N LEU A 112 -7.98 -2.15 -15.81
CA LEU A 112 -8.13 -1.74 -17.21
C LEU A 112 -9.53 -2.09 -17.70
N ASP A 113 -10.03 -1.35 -18.68
CA ASP A 113 -11.29 -1.70 -19.34
C ASP A 113 -11.12 -2.94 -20.25
N LYS A 114 -12.19 -3.31 -20.96
CA LYS A 114 -12.23 -4.47 -21.87
C LYS A 114 -11.28 -4.34 -23.08
N ASP A 115 -10.91 -3.12 -23.42
CA ASP A 115 -10.03 -2.76 -24.54
C ASP A 115 -8.60 -2.46 -24.04
N PHE A 116 -8.31 -2.77 -22.77
CA PHE A 116 -7.05 -2.56 -22.07
C PHE A 116 -6.65 -1.09 -21.85
N ASN A 117 -7.60 -0.15 -21.95
CA ASN A 117 -7.31 1.23 -21.56
C ASN A 117 -7.32 1.37 -20.04
N PRO A 118 -6.45 2.23 -19.47
CA PRO A 118 -6.43 2.44 -18.02
C PRO A 118 -7.71 3.10 -17.52
N LYS A 119 -8.34 2.49 -16.50
CA LYS A 119 -9.45 3.09 -15.76
C LYS A 119 -8.93 4.14 -14.76
N PRO A 120 -9.80 4.99 -14.20
CA PRO A 120 -9.43 5.92 -13.13
C PRO A 120 -8.67 5.25 -11.97
N VAL A 121 -9.05 4.04 -11.58
CA VAL A 121 -8.39 3.31 -10.47
C VAL A 121 -6.93 2.97 -10.76
N TYR A 122 -6.59 2.58 -11.99
CA TYR A 122 -5.20 2.32 -12.38
C TYR A 122 -4.34 3.58 -12.20
N ARG A 123 -4.83 4.72 -12.71
CA ARG A 123 -4.11 5.99 -12.59
C ARG A 123 -3.95 6.44 -11.14
N ARG A 124 -4.99 6.25 -10.31
CA ARG A 124 -4.98 6.56 -8.88
C ARG A 124 -3.93 5.72 -8.15
N LEU A 125 -3.94 4.40 -8.32
CA LEU A 125 -2.97 3.50 -7.69
C LEU A 125 -1.54 3.73 -8.17
N VAL A 126 -1.33 3.99 -9.46
CA VAL A 126 -0.01 4.37 -9.98
C VAL A 126 0.48 5.66 -9.32
N LYS A 127 -0.38 6.68 -9.18
CA LYS A 127 -0.02 7.92 -8.49
C LYS A 127 0.39 7.65 -7.04
N LEU A 128 -0.42 6.91 -6.29
CA LEU A 128 -0.12 6.59 -4.89
C LEU A 128 1.20 5.82 -4.78
N ILE A 129 1.30 4.68 -5.45
CA ILE A 129 2.41 3.73 -5.27
C ILE A 129 3.71 4.24 -5.89
N LYS A 130 3.64 4.86 -7.08
CA LYS A 130 4.84 5.29 -7.81
C LYS A 130 5.22 6.73 -7.54
N ASN A 131 4.35 7.56 -6.95
CA ASN A 131 4.65 8.97 -6.68
C ASN A 131 4.50 9.33 -5.21
N ASP A 132 3.30 9.19 -4.64
CA ASP A 132 3.00 9.76 -3.32
C ASP A 132 3.66 8.96 -2.18
N TRP A 133 3.77 7.64 -2.35
CA TRP A 133 4.42 6.72 -1.41
C TRP A 133 5.87 6.42 -1.77
N MET A 134 6.56 7.43 -2.29
CA MET A 134 7.97 7.37 -2.66
C MET A 134 8.68 8.61 -2.16
N THR A 135 9.89 8.45 -1.64
CA THR A 135 10.76 9.60 -1.37
C THR A 135 11.51 9.96 -2.63
N LYS A 136 11.18 11.12 -3.21
CA LYS A 136 11.74 11.57 -4.49
C LYS A 136 12.45 12.91 -4.35
N ASN A 137 13.60 13.02 -5.01
CA ASN A 137 14.32 14.27 -5.24
C ASN A 137 14.53 15.14 -3.99
N LEU A 138 14.69 14.50 -2.82
CA LEU A 138 14.90 15.21 -1.57
C LEU A 138 16.28 15.88 -1.58
N THR A 139 16.29 17.21 -1.50
CA THR A 139 17.51 18.00 -1.32
C THR A 139 17.48 18.64 0.05
N VAL A 140 18.52 18.39 0.83
CA VAL A 140 18.65 18.83 2.22
C VAL A 140 20.07 19.30 2.47
N ARG A 141 20.23 20.28 3.36
CA ARG A 141 21.52 20.81 3.76
C ARG A 141 21.90 20.25 5.12
N THR A 142 23.13 19.80 5.27
CA THR A 142 23.67 19.38 6.56
C THR A 142 23.70 20.54 7.54
N ASP A 143 23.50 20.25 8.82
CA ASP A 143 23.74 21.22 9.89
C ASP A 143 25.26 21.46 10.12
N LYS A 144 25.59 22.28 11.11
CA LYS A 144 26.97 22.60 11.50
C LYS A 144 27.80 21.38 11.96
N ASN A 145 27.13 20.28 12.30
CA ASN A 145 27.75 19.02 12.72
C ASN A 145 27.79 17.99 11.56
N GLY A 146 27.40 18.37 10.34
CA GLY A 146 27.34 17.46 9.20
C GLY A 146 26.11 16.55 9.20
N GLN A 147 25.08 16.81 10.02
CA GLN A 147 23.94 15.91 10.20
C GLN A 147 22.73 16.34 9.36
N VAL A 148 21.93 15.35 8.95
CA VAL A 148 20.64 15.52 8.27
C VAL A 148 19.62 14.58 8.91
N LYS A 149 18.39 15.08 9.09
CA LYS A 149 17.23 14.27 9.45
C LYS A 149 16.15 14.45 8.40
N PHE A 150 15.55 13.35 7.96
CA PHE A 150 14.42 13.39 7.04
C PHE A 150 13.44 12.26 7.33
N ARG A 151 12.22 12.39 6.82
CA ARG A 151 11.23 11.32 6.77
C ARG A 151 11.15 10.81 5.35
N GLY A 152 11.22 9.51 5.17
CA GLY A 152 11.08 8.86 3.88
C GLY A 152 10.45 7.47 3.97
N PHE A 153 10.14 6.91 2.81
CA PHE A 153 9.62 5.55 2.68
C PHE A 153 10.76 4.52 2.75
N SER A 154 10.44 3.28 3.09
CA SER A 154 11.45 2.21 3.10
C SER A 154 11.98 1.94 1.69
N GLY A 155 13.24 1.55 1.58
CA GLY A 155 13.85 1.15 0.32
C GLY A 155 15.30 1.59 0.21
N ASP A 156 15.87 1.38 -0.97
CA ASP A 156 17.24 1.77 -1.30
C ASP A 156 17.32 3.21 -1.79
N TYR A 157 18.32 3.92 -1.27
CA TYR A 157 18.58 5.33 -1.55
C TYR A 157 19.99 5.49 -2.11
N LYS A 158 20.08 6.36 -3.11
CA LYS A 158 21.34 6.91 -3.60
C LYS A 158 21.48 8.33 -3.07
N LEU A 159 22.51 8.58 -2.27
CA LEU A 159 22.80 9.88 -1.70
C LEU A 159 23.87 10.57 -2.56
N LEU A 160 23.62 11.81 -2.95
CA LEU A 160 24.60 12.66 -3.63
C LEU A 160 24.98 13.82 -2.72
N LEU A 161 26.16 13.74 -2.11
CA LEU A 161 26.71 14.83 -1.31
C LEU A 161 27.43 15.82 -2.22
N THR A 162 27.16 17.11 -2.06
CA THR A 162 27.93 18.20 -2.70
C THR A 162 28.62 19.02 -1.62
N LYS A 163 29.95 19.10 -1.67
CA LYS A 163 30.78 19.84 -0.71
C LYS A 163 30.81 21.35 -1.05
N PRO A 164 31.28 22.21 -0.12
CA PRO A 164 31.40 23.65 -0.37
C PRO A 164 32.28 24.03 -1.57
N ASP A 165 33.30 23.20 -1.87
CA ASP A 165 34.18 23.37 -3.04
C ASP A 165 33.55 22.89 -4.37
N GLY A 166 32.30 22.42 -4.33
CA GLY A 166 31.57 21.89 -5.49
C GLY A 166 31.85 20.43 -5.82
N THR A 167 32.78 19.76 -5.12
CA THR A 167 33.04 18.33 -5.33
C THR A 167 31.83 17.49 -4.90
N LYS A 168 31.61 16.39 -5.63
CA LYS A 168 30.46 15.51 -5.41
C LYS A 168 30.90 14.10 -5.05
N GLN A 169 30.23 13.51 -4.06
CA GLN A 169 30.44 12.12 -3.65
C GLN A 169 29.11 11.39 -3.55
N THR A 170 29.09 10.13 -3.98
CA THR A 170 27.89 9.29 -3.96
C THR A 170 28.01 8.22 -2.88
N PHE A 171 26.91 7.99 -2.16
CA PHE A 171 26.75 6.87 -1.24
C PHE A 171 25.46 6.12 -1.55
N THR A 172 25.37 4.88 -1.09
CA THR A 172 24.14 4.08 -1.15
C THR A 172 23.75 3.68 0.25
N THR A 173 22.45 3.61 0.51
CA THR A 173 21.95 3.15 1.79
C THR A 173 20.55 2.57 1.71
N HIS A 174 20.20 1.72 2.66
CA HIS A 174 18.84 1.19 2.82
C HIS A 174 18.15 1.85 4.01
N VAL A 175 16.91 2.30 3.81
CA VAL A 175 16.02 2.76 4.88
C VAL A 175 15.03 1.65 5.17
N THR A 176 15.06 1.15 6.40
CA THR A 176 14.09 0.15 6.88
C THR A 176 12.87 0.86 7.47
N GLU A 177 11.67 0.40 7.14
CA GLU A 177 10.45 0.93 7.76
C GLU A 177 10.40 0.67 9.28
N LYS A 178 9.60 1.47 9.99
CA LYS A 178 9.23 1.28 11.41
C LYS A 178 10.39 1.28 12.41
N VAL A 179 11.59 1.72 12.00
CA VAL A 179 12.77 1.88 12.86
C VAL A 179 13.45 3.23 12.63
N ILE A 180 14.24 3.68 13.61
CA ILE A 180 15.13 4.83 13.43
C ILE A 180 16.37 4.35 12.67
N ASN A 181 16.60 4.92 11.48
CA ASN A 181 17.75 4.60 10.65
C ASN A 181 18.88 5.61 10.97
N ASN A 182 19.98 5.13 11.57
CA ASN A 182 21.16 5.93 11.91
C ASN A 182 22.35 5.48 11.08
N GLN A 183 22.90 6.37 10.25
CA GLN A 183 23.95 6.04 9.28
C GLN A 183 24.98 7.17 9.22
N ALA A 184 26.25 6.81 9.09
CA ALA A 184 27.36 7.74 9.00
C ALA A 184 28.13 7.51 7.68
N PHE A 185 28.43 8.61 6.99
CA PHE A 185 29.20 8.60 5.75
C PHE A 185 30.38 9.56 5.90
N THR A 186 31.58 9.10 5.56
CA THR A 186 32.81 9.89 5.67
C THR A 186 33.26 10.33 4.28
N THR A 187 33.67 11.58 4.17
CA THR A 187 34.26 12.14 2.96
C THR A 187 35.77 12.19 3.10
N ASN A 188 36.50 11.81 2.06
CA ASN A 188 37.94 12.04 1.96
C ASN A 188 38.23 13.48 1.53
#